data_AF-A3UIA5-F1
#
_entry.id   AF-A3UIA5-F1
#
_cell.length_a   1.000
_cell.length_b   1.000
_cell.length_c   1.000
_cell.angle_alpha   90.00
_cell.angle_beta   90.00
_cell.angle_gamma   90.00
#
_symmetry.space_group_name_H-M   'P 1'
#
loop_
_entity.id
_entity.type
_entity.pdbx_description
1 polymer ?
#
loop_
_entity_poly.entity_id
_entity_poly.type
_entity_poly.pdbx_seq_one_letter_code
_entity_poly.pdbx_strand_id
1 'polypeptide(L)'
;MILSNISRAIREQNYYAVALEFVIVIAGVVIGFQISQIAQTRAEERQVKELLGLIAVEMESNLETVQAYAEATEQHIRQLVALRVALAAYSEQTDTGRLDLIMTQAVSIGDRILVLDTTALDQLNDASMRQHIRGAPVERVIAEWRDAVSGVRGTESGLKALANIDWSERYPALSFEAIAAAIPSPGHAEPVPPRFETDWAALSQDSDLAGRLAAMTILLEFTRESTGHLESSTLDLSETLRTEADL
;
A
#
# COMPACT_ATOMS: atom_id res chain seq x y z
N MET A 1 -37.42 -35.21 -39.17
CA MET A 1 -36.91 -36.60 -39.20
C MET A 1 -37.08 -37.34 -37.87
N ILE A 2 -36.85 -36.72 -36.70
CA ILE A 2 -37.16 -37.37 -35.39
C ILE A 2 -38.68 -37.54 -35.19
N LEU A 3 -39.46 -36.49 -35.50
CA LEU A 3 -40.94 -36.52 -35.41
C LEU A 3 -41.61 -37.59 -36.28
N SER A 4 -41.01 -37.94 -37.43
CA SER A 4 -41.54 -38.98 -38.33
C SER A 4 -41.28 -40.40 -37.84
N ASN A 5 -40.25 -40.62 -37.03
CA ASN A 5 -39.92 -41.93 -36.46
C ASN A 5 -40.77 -42.23 -35.21
N ILE A 6 -41.01 -41.21 -34.37
CA ILE A 6 -41.89 -41.29 -33.19
C ILE A 6 -43.33 -41.69 -33.60
N SER A 7 -43.87 -41.09 -34.66
CA SER A 7 -45.24 -41.38 -35.13
C SER A 7 -45.42 -42.82 -35.65
N ARG A 8 -44.34 -43.45 -36.13
CA ARG A 8 -44.37 -44.83 -36.65
C ARG A 8 -44.24 -45.86 -35.51
N ALA A 9 -43.38 -45.59 -34.53
CA ALA A 9 -43.16 -46.45 -33.36
C ALA A 9 -44.38 -46.55 -32.43
N ILE A 10 -45.18 -45.48 -32.32
CA ILE A 10 -46.45 -45.47 -31.57
C ILE A 10 -47.52 -46.37 -32.23
N ARG A 11 -47.49 -46.50 -33.56
CA ARG A 11 -48.44 -47.36 -34.30
C ARG A 11 -48.07 -48.85 -34.24
N GLU A 12 -46.81 -49.18 -33.94
CA GLU A 12 -46.26 -50.55 -33.87
C GLU A 12 -46.13 -51.10 -32.43
N GLN A 13 -46.71 -50.44 -31.40
CA GLN A 13 -46.59 -50.82 -29.97
C GLN A 13 -45.14 -50.93 -29.43
N ASN A 14 -44.15 -50.35 -30.11
CA ASN A 14 -42.76 -50.44 -29.69
C ASN A 14 -42.41 -49.30 -28.71
N TYR A 15 -43.07 -49.30 -27.55
CA TYR A 15 -42.90 -48.29 -26.49
C TYR A 15 -41.44 -48.15 -26.04
N TYR A 16 -40.64 -49.21 -26.18
CA TYR A 16 -39.22 -49.22 -25.89
C TYR A 16 -38.42 -48.26 -26.78
N ALA A 17 -38.73 -48.22 -28.09
CA ALA A 17 -38.05 -47.33 -29.03
C ALA A 17 -38.34 -45.85 -28.74
N VAL A 18 -39.59 -45.53 -28.39
CA VAL A 18 -40.01 -44.17 -28.01
C VAL A 18 -39.37 -43.74 -26.69
N ALA A 19 -39.32 -44.62 -25.70
CA ALA A 19 -38.64 -44.36 -24.43
C ALA A 19 -37.13 -44.13 -24.62
N LEU A 20 -36.49 -44.91 -25.48
CA LEU A 20 -35.06 -44.77 -25.79
C LEU A 20 -34.75 -43.44 -26.48
N GLU A 21 -35.55 -43.03 -27.48
CA GLU A 21 -35.40 -41.72 -28.13
C GLU A 21 -35.56 -40.57 -27.11
N PHE A 22 -36.52 -40.68 -26.20
CA PHE A 22 -36.75 -39.68 -25.16
C PHE A 22 -35.56 -39.55 -24.19
N VAL A 23 -35.00 -40.69 -23.74
CA VAL A 23 -33.80 -40.72 -22.88
C VAL A 23 -32.60 -40.10 -23.59
N ILE A 24 -32.39 -40.39 -24.87
CA ILE A 24 -31.28 -39.83 -25.65
C ILE A 24 -31.42 -38.30 -25.78
N VAL A 25 -32.62 -37.78 -26.01
CA VAL A 25 -32.86 -36.32 -26.10
C VAL A 25 -32.58 -35.63 -24.76
N ILE A 26 -33.09 -36.18 -23.65
CA ILE A 26 -32.83 -35.62 -22.32
C ILE A 26 -31.34 -35.69 -21.99
N ALA A 27 -30.69 -36.82 -22.26
CA ALA A 27 -29.25 -36.97 -22.07
C ALA A 27 -28.47 -35.93 -22.87
N GLY A 28 -28.85 -35.68 -24.13
CA GLY A 28 -28.24 -34.65 -24.97
C GLY A 28 -28.37 -33.24 -24.39
N VAL A 29 -29.55 -32.87 -23.88
CA VAL A 29 -29.79 -31.56 -23.25
C VAL A 29 -29.00 -31.43 -21.94
N VAL A 30 -29.03 -32.45 -21.09
CA VAL A 30 -28.29 -32.46 -19.81
C VAL A 30 -26.78 -32.37 -20.05
N ILE A 31 -26.23 -33.13 -21.00
CA ILE A 31 -24.81 -33.07 -21.36
C ILE A 31 -24.46 -31.68 -21.93
N GLY A 32 -25.32 -31.10 -22.76
CA GLY A 32 -25.13 -29.74 -23.28
C GLY A 32 -25.02 -28.69 -22.17
N PHE A 33 -25.93 -28.75 -21.18
CA PHE A 33 -25.86 -27.87 -20.02
C PHE A 33 -24.60 -28.11 -19.17
N GLN A 34 -24.21 -29.37 -18.95
CA GLN A 34 -23.01 -29.70 -18.19
C GLN A 34 -21.73 -29.19 -18.86
N ILE A 35 -21.60 -29.37 -20.18
CA ILE A 35 -20.43 -28.87 -20.94
C ILE A 35 -20.37 -27.34 -20.87
N SER A 36 -21.52 -26.67 -21.01
CA SER A 36 -21.59 -25.21 -20.90
C SER A 36 -21.15 -24.70 -19.52
N GLN A 37 -21.58 -25.36 -18.45
CA GLN A 37 -21.17 -25.01 -17.08
C GLN A 37 -19.66 -25.21 -16.87
N ILE A 38 -19.10 -26.33 -17.34
CA ILE A 38 -17.66 -26.60 -17.24
C ILE A 38 -16.85 -25.55 -18.02
N ALA A 39 -17.30 -25.17 -19.22
CA ALA A 39 -16.64 -24.15 -20.02
C ALA A 39 -16.65 -22.78 -19.31
N GLN A 40 -17.77 -22.45 -18.66
CA GLN A 40 -17.91 -21.21 -17.91
C GLN A 40 -17.02 -21.19 -16.65
N THR A 41 -17.04 -22.24 -15.83
CA THR A 41 -16.16 -22.35 -14.65
C THR A 41 -14.68 -22.25 -15.03
N ARG A 42 -14.26 -22.90 -16.13
CA ARG A 42 -12.87 -22.79 -16.62
C ARG A 42 -12.51 -21.38 -17.08
N ALA A 43 -13.46 -20.63 -17.64
CA ALA A 43 -13.22 -19.25 -18.03
C ALA A 43 -13.06 -18.34 -16.79
N GLU A 44 -13.88 -18.56 -15.77
CA GLU A 44 -13.80 -17.86 -14.49
C GLU A 44 -12.47 -18.17 -13.77
N GLU A 45 -12.04 -19.43 -13.72
CA GLU A 45 -10.73 -19.83 -13.16
C GLU A 45 -9.55 -19.15 -13.87
N ARG A 46 -9.60 -19.03 -15.19
CA ARG A 46 -8.55 -18.33 -15.96
C ARG A 46 -8.52 -16.85 -15.64
N GLN A 47 -9.69 -16.20 -15.57
CA GLN A 47 -9.79 -14.80 -15.22
C GLN A 47 -9.24 -14.52 -13.82
N VAL A 48 -9.51 -15.41 -12.85
CA VAL A 48 -8.94 -15.34 -11.50
C VAL A 48 -7.41 -15.43 -11.57
N LYS A 49 -6.85 -16.43 -12.25
CA LYS A 49 -5.39 -16.60 -12.35
C LYS A 49 -4.71 -15.40 -13.03
N GLU A 50 -5.29 -14.88 -14.10
CA GLU A 50 -4.79 -13.67 -14.77
C GLU A 50 -4.78 -12.47 -13.79
N LEU A 51 -5.85 -12.28 -13.02
CA LEU A 51 -5.92 -11.23 -12.02
C LEU A 51 -4.88 -11.43 -10.89
N LEU A 52 -4.72 -12.65 -10.37
CA LEU A 52 -3.69 -12.94 -9.35
C LEU A 52 -2.28 -12.64 -9.87
N GLY A 53 -2.01 -12.92 -11.15
CA GLY A 53 -0.76 -12.56 -11.81
C GLY A 53 -0.53 -11.04 -11.90
N LEU A 54 -1.59 -10.28 -12.22
CA LEU A 54 -1.51 -8.81 -12.20
C LEU A 54 -1.24 -8.26 -10.80
N ILE A 55 -1.88 -8.83 -9.77
CA ILE A 55 -1.64 -8.44 -8.38
C ILE A 55 -0.20 -8.79 -7.96
N ALA A 56 0.36 -9.92 -8.40
CA ALA A 56 1.75 -10.26 -8.09
C ALA A 56 2.73 -9.20 -8.63
N VAL A 57 2.54 -8.77 -9.88
CA VAL A 57 3.34 -7.69 -10.50
C VAL A 57 3.15 -6.36 -9.77
N GLU A 58 1.92 -6.04 -9.37
CA GLU A 58 1.62 -4.85 -8.55
C GLU A 58 2.35 -4.90 -7.20
N MET A 59 2.39 -6.06 -6.53
CA MET A 59 3.09 -6.23 -5.26
C MET A 59 4.62 -6.10 -5.41
N GLU A 60 5.19 -6.53 -6.53
CA GLU A 60 6.62 -6.33 -6.80
C GLU A 60 6.96 -4.84 -6.95
N SER A 61 6.13 -4.07 -7.67
CA SER A 61 6.31 -2.62 -7.78
C SER A 61 6.10 -1.90 -6.44
N ASN A 62 5.12 -2.36 -5.66
CA ASN A 62 4.90 -1.85 -4.30
C ASN A 62 6.06 -2.16 -3.37
N LEU A 63 6.73 -3.31 -3.51
CA LEU A 63 7.89 -3.65 -2.69
C LEU A 63 9.01 -2.63 -2.85
N GLU A 64 9.34 -2.25 -4.09
CA GLU A 64 10.33 -1.21 -4.38
C GLU A 64 9.94 0.13 -3.73
N THR A 65 8.65 0.48 -3.78
CA THR A 65 8.10 1.70 -3.17
C THR A 65 8.22 1.65 -1.64
N VAL A 66 7.87 0.51 -1.02
CA VAL A 66 7.97 0.29 0.43
C VAL A 66 9.42 0.38 0.90
N GLN A 67 10.37 -0.21 0.16
CA GLN A 67 11.79 -0.15 0.47
C GLN A 67 12.35 1.27 0.38
N ALA A 68 12.04 2.00 -0.69
CA ALA A 68 12.45 3.40 -0.82
C ALA A 68 11.86 4.28 0.30
N TYR A 69 10.62 3.99 0.72
CA TYR A 69 9.99 4.67 1.86
C TYR A 69 10.68 4.32 3.19
N ALA A 70 11.06 3.06 3.41
CA ALA A 70 11.79 2.62 4.60
C ALA A 70 13.15 3.32 4.70
N GLU A 71 13.93 3.34 3.62
CA GLU A 71 15.23 4.00 3.56
C GLU A 71 15.13 5.51 3.87
N ALA A 72 14.13 6.16 3.28
CA ALA A 72 13.88 7.58 3.54
C ALA A 72 13.46 7.82 5.00
N THR A 73 12.66 6.93 5.58
CA THR A 73 12.25 7.00 7.00
C THR A 73 13.46 6.88 7.92
N GLU A 74 14.36 5.92 7.67
CA GLU A 74 15.62 5.78 8.42
C GLU A 74 16.51 7.01 8.30
N GLN A 75 16.57 7.63 7.12
CA GLN A 75 17.32 8.86 6.92
C GLN A 75 16.77 9.99 7.80
N HIS A 76 15.45 10.13 7.92
CA HIS A 76 14.85 11.14 8.80
C HIS A 76 15.08 10.84 10.28
N ILE A 77 15.02 9.58 10.69
CA ILE A 77 15.36 9.18 12.07
C ILE A 77 16.76 9.68 12.40
N ARG A 78 17.74 9.38 11.55
CA ARG A 78 19.14 9.83 11.73
C ARG A 78 19.24 11.35 11.80
N GLN A 79 18.49 12.06 10.97
CA GLN A 79 18.51 13.52 10.92
C GLN A 79 17.86 14.17 12.14
N LEU A 80 16.70 13.70 12.60
CA LEU A 80 16.06 14.18 13.83
C LEU A 80 16.91 13.89 15.06
N VAL A 81 17.53 12.71 15.12
CA VAL A 81 18.49 12.39 16.20
C VAL A 81 19.68 13.35 16.14
N ALA A 82 20.25 13.60 14.96
CA ALA A 82 21.34 14.56 14.79
C ALA A 82 20.96 15.98 15.22
N LEU A 83 19.74 16.44 14.88
CA LEU A 83 19.22 17.73 15.33
C LEU A 83 19.13 17.79 16.86
N ARG A 84 18.53 16.76 17.48
CA ARG A 84 18.39 16.70 18.94
C ARG A 84 19.74 16.68 19.66
N VAL A 85 20.71 15.95 19.14
CA VAL A 85 22.08 15.93 19.67
C VAL A 85 22.74 17.30 19.52
N ALA A 86 22.58 17.95 18.36
CA ALA A 86 23.16 19.27 18.11
C ALA A 86 22.54 20.36 18.99
N LEU A 87 21.22 20.29 19.25
CA LEU A 87 20.54 21.19 20.18
C LEU A 87 20.99 20.95 21.63
N ALA A 88 21.13 19.69 22.05
CA ALA A 88 21.58 19.35 23.40
C ALA A 88 23.04 19.78 23.67
N ALA A 89 23.88 19.77 22.63
CA ALA A 89 25.28 20.20 22.68
C ALA A 89 25.49 21.63 22.15
N TYR A 90 24.43 22.43 22.07
CA TYR A 90 24.49 23.75 21.45
C TYR A 90 25.48 24.67 22.18
N SER A 91 26.23 25.45 21.39
CA SER A 91 27.12 26.51 21.85
C SER A 91 27.17 27.63 20.82
N GLU A 92 27.74 28.78 21.17
CA GLU A 92 27.94 29.90 20.23
C GLU A 92 28.81 29.55 19.01
N GLN A 93 29.53 28.43 19.04
CA GLN A 93 30.38 27.95 17.94
C GLN A 93 29.67 26.93 17.04
N THR A 94 28.42 26.56 17.35
CA THR A 94 27.66 25.58 16.58
C THR A 94 27.31 26.13 15.20
N ASP A 95 27.48 25.30 14.16
CA ASP A 95 27.11 25.64 12.78
C ASP A 95 25.58 25.75 12.66
N THR A 96 25.08 26.99 12.70
CA THR A 96 23.65 27.31 12.62
C THR A 96 23.06 27.03 11.24
N GLY A 97 23.85 27.17 10.16
CA GLY A 97 23.39 26.82 8.81
C GLY A 97 23.13 25.32 8.65
N ARG A 98 23.95 24.49 9.32
CA ARG A 98 23.67 23.05 9.42
C ARG A 98 22.38 22.77 10.20
N LEU A 99 22.12 23.49 11.28
CA LEU A 99 20.88 23.36 12.06
C LEU A 99 19.66 23.76 11.24
N ASP A 100 19.71 24.88 10.52
CA ASP A 100 18.64 25.32 9.62
C ASP A 100 18.33 24.25 8.58
N LEU A 101 19.37 23.67 7.96
CA LEU A 101 19.20 22.58 6.98
C LEU A 101 18.53 21.35 7.57
N ILE A 102 18.93 20.87 8.77
CA ILE A 102 18.30 19.68 9.37
C ILE A 102 16.87 20.02 9.83
N MET A 103 16.63 21.24 10.29
CA MET A 103 15.31 21.67 10.75
C MET A 103 14.26 21.69 9.63
N THR A 104 14.67 21.88 8.37
CA THR A 104 13.77 21.72 7.21
C THR A 104 13.02 20.38 7.23
N GLN A 105 13.67 19.31 7.73
CA GLN A 105 13.12 17.95 7.73
C GLN A 105 12.14 17.73 8.87
N ALA A 106 12.38 18.35 10.03
CA ALA A 106 11.45 18.29 11.15
C ALA A 106 10.12 18.98 10.81
N VAL A 107 10.18 20.11 10.10
CA VAL A 107 9.01 20.92 9.77
C VAL A 107 8.21 20.35 8.60
N SER A 108 8.85 19.67 7.63
CA SER A 108 8.19 19.10 6.45
C SER A 108 7.73 17.65 6.62
N ILE A 109 7.88 17.07 7.81
CA ILE A 109 7.68 15.63 8.02
C ILE A 109 6.24 15.16 7.81
N GLY A 110 5.26 16.04 8.00
CA GLY A 110 3.82 15.71 7.95
C GLY A 110 3.26 15.40 6.56
N ASP A 111 4.00 15.72 5.49
CA ASP A 111 3.56 15.54 4.11
C ASP A 111 4.02 14.19 3.50
N ARG A 112 4.73 13.37 4.29
CA ARG A 112 5.26 12.08 3.82
C ARG A 112 4.24 10.99 4.01
N ILE A 113 3.73 10.47 2.91
CA ILE A 113 2.73 9.40 2.88
C ILE A 113 3.20 8.32 1.91
N LEU A 114 3.15 7.07 2.34
CA LEU A 114 3.36 5.91 1.49
C LEU A 114 2.14 5.72 0.57
N VAL A 115 2.39 5.77 -0.73
CA VAL A 115 1.37 5.56 -1.77
C VAL A 115 1.65 4.23 -2.45
N LEU A 116 0.71 3.31 -2.38
CA LEU A 116 0.79 1.98 -2.97
C LEU A 116 -0.18 1.90 -4.15
N ASP A 117 0.22 1.22 -5.22
CA ASP A 117 -0.72 0.82 -6.27
C ASP A 117 -1.55 -0.35 -5.75
N THR A 118 -2.87 -0.24 -5.85
CA THR A 118 -3.83 -1.26 -5.39
C THR A 118 -4.89 -1.53 -6.43
N THR A 119 -4.64 -1.11 -7.68
CA THR A 119 -5.63 -1.13 -8.75
C THR A 119 -6.10 -2.54 -9.11
N ALA A 120 -5.17 -3.50 -9.22
CA ALA A 120 -5.48 -4.90 -9.47
C ALA A 120 -6.05 -5.56 -8.21
N LEU A 121 -5.50 -5.26 -7.03
CA LEU A 121 -6.01 -5.79 -5.76
C LEU A 121 -7.45 -5.34 -5.47
N ASP A 122 -7.83 -4.14 -5.88
CA ASP A 122 -9.18 -3.60 -5.70
C ASP A 122 -10.21 -4.30 -6.57
N GLN A 123 -9.83 -4.77 -7.77
CA GLN A 123 -10.71 -5.57 -8.64
C GLN A 123 -11.08 -6.91 -8.01
N LEU A 124 -10.22 -7.45 -7.14
CA LEU A 124 -10.48 -8.69 -6.41
C LEU A 124 -11.57 -8.53 -5.33
N ASN A 125 -12.00 -7.31 -5.00
CA ASN A 125 -13.16 -7.08 -4.13
C ASN A 125 -14.52 -7.37 -4.80
N ASP A 126 -14.54 -7.67 -6.09
CA ASP A 126 -15.75 -8.12 -6.78
C ASP A 126 -16.30 -9.42 -6.16
N ALA A 127 -17.62 -9.48 -5.96
CA ALA A 127 -18.27 -10.57 -5.22
C ALA A 127 -17.99 -11.96 -5.83
N SER A 128 -17.90 -12.04 -7.17
CA SER A 128 -17.56 -13.28 -7.89
C SER A 128 -16.12 -13.74 -7.63
N MET A 129 -15.17 -12.80 -7.58
CA MET A 129 -13.76 -13.09 -7.36
C MET A 129 -13.50 -13.51 -5.91
N ARG A 130 -14.16 -12.83 -4.95
CA ARG A 130 -14.10 -13.19 -3.53
C ARG A 130 -14.61 -14.61 -3.24
N GLN A 131 -15.59 -15.10 -4.00
CA GLN A 131 -16.08 -16.46 -3.82
C GLN A 131 -15.00 -17.51 -4.21
N HIS A 132 -14.17 -17.21 -5.20
CA HIS A 132 -13.15 -18.14 -5.70
C HIS A 132 -11.92 -18.24 -4.80
N ILE A 133 -11.53 -17.15 -4.13
CA ILE A 133 -10.37 -17.12 -3.23
C ILE A 133 -10.71 -17.45 -1.77
N ARG A 134 -12.00 -17.61 -1.44
CA ARG A 134 -12.43 -17.82 -0.05
C ARG A 134 -11.85 -19.11 0.50
N GLY A 135 -11.18 -19.01 1.65
CA GLY A 135 -10.51 -20.13 2.34
C GLY A 135 -9.19 -20.55 1.72
N ALA A 136 -8.74 -19.89 0.64
CA ALA A 136 -7.42 -20.13 0.06
C ALA A 136 -6.33 -19.40 0.86
N PRO A 137 -5.05 -19.84 0.77
CA PRO A 137 -3.93 -19.17 1.43
C PRO A 137 -3.84 -17.68 1.09
N VAL A 138 -4.20 -17.32 -0.16
CA VAL A 138 -4.16 -15.94 -0.66
C VAL A 138 -5.08 -14.99 0.12
N GLU A 139 -6.26 -15.44 0.58
CA GLU A 139 -7.18 -14.57 1.34
C GLU A 139 -6.57 -14.12 2.66
N ARG A 140 -5.89 -15.06 3.36
CA ARG A 140 -5.20 -14.78 4.61
C ARG A 140 -4.07 -13.78 4.40
N VAL A 141 -3.21 -14.01 3.41
CA VAL A 141 -2.04 -13.15 3.16
C VAL A 141 -2.45 -11.76 2.68
N ILE A 142 -3.52 -11.64 1.90
CA ILE A 142 -4.12 -10.33 1.56
C ILE A 142 -4.61 -9.61 2.82
N ALA A 143 -5.25 -10.31 3.76
CA ALA A 143 -5.72 -9.72 5.00
C ALA A 143 -4.55 -9.22 5.87
N GLU A 144 -3.49 -10.03 6.00
CA GLU A 144 -2.25 -9.67 6.71
C GLU A 144 -1.58 -8.43 6.08
N TRP A 145 -1.50 -8.40 4.75
CA TRP A 145 -0.97 -7.24 4.04
C TRP A 145 -1.79 -5.97 4.28
N ARG A 146 -3.13 -6.06 4.23
CA ARG A 146 -4.01 -4.90 4.51
C ARG A 146 -3.89 -4.41 5.95
N ASP A 147 -3.68 -5.31 6.91
CA ASP A 147 -3.43 -4.96 8.30
C ASP A 147 -2.08 -4.21 8.42
N ALA A 148 -1.03 -4.70 7.77
CA ALA A 148 0.27 -4.03 7.73
C ALA A 148 0.20 -2.62 7.10
N VAL A 149 -0.54 -2.46 5.99
CA VAL A 149 -0.81 -1.13 5.40
C VAL A 149 -1.53 -0.22 6.39
N SER A 150 -2.51 -0.75 7.11
CA SER A 150 -3.26 0.01 8.12
C SER A 150 -2.37 0.43 9.30
N GLY A 151 -1.42 -0.41 9.70
CA GLY A 151 -0.39 -0.10 10.70
C GLY A 151 0.46 1.10 10.28
N VAL A 152 1.00 1.09 9.06
CA VAL A 152 1.76 2.23 8.52
C VAL A 152 0.93 3.51 8.52
N ARG A 153 -0.29 3.47 7.97
CA ARG A 153 -1.20 4.64 7.93
C ARG A 153 -1.55 5.19 9.31
N GLY A 154 -1.66 4.31 10.32
CA GLY A 154 -1.86 4.70 11.70
C GLY A 154 -0.70 5.56 12.23
N THR A 155 0.54 5.11 11.99
CA THR A 155 1.73 5.88 12.39
C THR A 155 1.88 7.19 11.63
N GLU A 156 1.61 7.21 10.32
CA GLU A 156 1.64 8.43 9.48
C GLU A 156 0.63 9.47 9.96
N SER A 157 -0.58 9.03 10.33
CA SER A 157 -1.61 9.90 10.87
C SER A 157 -1.17 10.55 12.19
N GLY A 158 -0.50 9.79 13.06
CA GLY A 158 0.11 10.32 14.28
C GLY A 158 1.21 11.33 14.00
N LEU A 159 2.09 11.04 13.04
CA LEU A 159 3.20 11.91 12.65
C LEU A 159 2.67 13.23 12.07
N LYS A 160 1.65 13.15 11.21
CA LYS A 160 0.94 14.31 10.67
C LYS A 160 0.30 15.15 11.77
N ALA A 161 -0.33 14.53 12.77
CA ALA A 161 -0.90 15.25 13.90
C ALA A 161 0.16 15.99 14.73
N LEU A 162 1.37 15.43 14.88
CA LEU A 162 2.49 16.12 15.52
C LEU A 162 3.11 17.22 14.63
N ALA A 163 3.10 17.06 13.31
CA ALA A 163 3.70 18.03 12.40
C ALA A 163 2.76 19.21 12.07
N ASN A 164 1.46 18.99 12.12
CA ASN A 164 0.42 19.95 11.72
C ASN A 164 0.16 21.00 12.81
N ILE A 165 1.15 21.85 13.05
CA ILE A 165 1.09 23.00 13.94
C ILE A 165 1.57 24.25 13.19
N ASP A 166 1.20 25.43 13.68
CA ASP A 166 1.88 26.66 13.29
C ASP A 166 3.23 26.73 14.04
N TRP A 167 4.29 26.29 13.36
CA TRP A 167 5.65 26.29 13.90
C TRP A 167 6.15 27.69 14.23
N SER A 168 5.72 28.71 13.48
CA SER A 168 6.15 30.09 13.70
C SER A 168 5.47 30.73 14.91
N GLU A 169 4.19 30.41 15.12
CA GLU A 169 3.45 30.82 16.31
C GLU A 169 3.96 30.10 17.57
N ARG A 170 4.19 28.78 17.45
CA ARG A 170 4.62 27.93 18.58
C ARG A 170 6.06 28.20 18.99
N TYR A 171 6.95 28.43 18.03
CA TYR A 171 8.38 28.66 18.26
C TYR A 171 8.81 29.98 17.62
N PRO A 172 8.59 31.13 18.29
CA PRO A 172 8.90 32.45 17.74
C PRO A 172 10.40 32.67 17.44
N ALA A 173 11.28 31.88 18.05
CA ALA A 173 12.72 31.86 17.79
C ALA A 173 13.09 31.17 16.45
N LEU A 174 12.14 30.47 15.81
CA LEU A 174 12.34 29.78 14.54
C LEU A 174 12.12 30.73 13.35
N SER A 175 13.11 30.83 12.46
CA SER A 175 12.96 31.60 11.22
C SER A 175 12.77 30.71 10.00
N PHE A 176 11.57 30.73 9.42
CA PHE A 176 11.31 30.08 8.13
C PHE A 176 12.08 30.71 6.97
N GLU A 177 12.47 31.99 7.08
CA GLU A 177 13.32 32.64 6.10
C GLU A 177 14.72 32.02 6.09
N ALA A 178 15.28 31.74 7.28
CA ALA A 178 16.57 31.05 7.43
C ALA A 178 16.49 29.58 6.99
N ILE A 179 15.45 28.85 7.41
CA ILE A 179 15.20 27.46 6.98
C ILE A 179 15.09 27.37 5.45
N ALA A 180 14.31 28.25 4.82
CA ALA A 180 14.13 28.25 3.37
C ALA A 180 15.44 28.58 2.63
N ALA A 181 16.25 29.52 3.15
CA ALA A 181 17.55 29.86 2.58
C ALA A 181 18.57 28.71 2.69
N ALA A 182 18.42 27.82 3.67
CA ALA A 182 19.27 26.64 3.83
C ALA A 182 18.94 25.51 2.84
N ILE A 183 17.76 25.51 2.22
CA ILE A 183 17.38 24.51 1.22
C ILE A 183 18.16 24.79 -0.08
N PRO A 184 18.91 23.81 -0.62
CA PRO A 184 19.56 23.95 -1.91
C PRO A 184 18.50 24.24 -2.99
N SER A 185 18.48 25.47 -3.52
CA SER A 185 17.56 25.84 -4.61
C SER A 185 17.83 24.94 -5.82
N PRO A 186 16.82 24.26 -6.39
CA PRO A 186 16.96 23.48 -7.63
C PRO A 186 17.17 24.37 -8.88
N GLY A 187 17.64 25.61 -8.71
CA GLY A 187 17.95 26.54 -9.80
C GLY A 187 16.75 27.35 -10.31
N HIS A 188 15.59 27.26 -9.66
CA HIS A 188 14.37 27.96 -10.09
C HIS A 188 14.18 29.33 -9.41
N ALA A 189 14.80 29.56 -8.25
CA ALA A 189 14.74 30.82 -7.53
C ALA A 189 16.15 31.36 -7.27
N GLU A 190 16.33 32.67 -7.42
CA GLU A 190 17.53 33.36 -6.98
C GLU A 190 17.71 33.19 -5.47
N PRO A 191 18.93 32.96 -4.96
CA PRO A 191 19.18 32.87 -3.54
C PRO A 191 18.85 34.21 -2.87
N VAL A 192 17.93 34.20 -1.91
CA VAL A 192 17.59 35.38 -1.10
C VAL A 192 18.21 35.20 0.29
N PRO A 193 19.14 36.08 0.72
CA PRO A 193 19.68 36.03 2.07
C PRO A 193 18.58 36.25 3.12
N PRO A 194 18.55 35.48 4.21
CA PRO A 194 17.53 35.64 5.23
C PRO A 194 17.77 36.93 6.02
N ARG A 195 16.71 37.71 6.23
CA ARG A 195 16.72 38.92 7.07
C ARG A 195 16.57 38.62 8.56
N PHE A 196 15.98 37.47 8.87
CA PHE A 196 15.74 37.00 10.22
C PHE A 196 16.43 35.65 10.38
N GLU A 197 17.35 35.56 11.34
CA GLU A 197 18.02 34.30 11.68
C GLU A 197 17.21 33.53 12.72
N THR A 198 17.39 32.21 12.76
CA THR A 198 16.86 31.37 13.83
C THR A 198 17.67 31.59 15.11
N ASP A 199 17.01 31.90 16.23
CA ASP A 199 17.64 31.98 17.54
C ASP A 199 17.82 30.56 18.12
N TRP A 200 18.89 29.91 17.67
CA TRP A 200 19.25 28.56 18.09
C TRP A 200 19.60 28.46 19.58
N ALA A 201 20.06 29.55 20.20
CA ALA A 201 20.32 29.58 21.64
C ALA A 201 19.03 29.44 22.43
N ALA A 202 17.99 30.19 22.06
CA ALA A 202 16.66 30.06 22.65
C ALA A 202 16.05 28.68 22.40
N LEU A 203 16.07 28.19 21.14
CA LEU A 203 15.50 26.87 20.79
C LEU A 203 16.23 25.69 21.46
N SER A 204 17.53 25.80 21.72
CA SER A 204 18.30 24.76 22.43
C SER A 204 17.81 24.54 23.87
N GLN A 205 17.19 25.55 24.48
CA GLN A 205 16.67 25.51 25.84
C GLN A 205 15.13 25.32 25.88
N ASP A 206 14.48 25.18 24.72
CA ASP A 206 13.03 25.01 24.62
C ASP A 206 12.62 23.57 24.88
N SER A 207 11.96 23.32 26.02
CA SER A 207 11.50 21.99 26.40
C SER A 207 10.35 21.45 25.54
N ASP A 208 9.51 22.33 24.98
CA ASP A 208 8.40 21.90 24.12
C ASP A 208 8.94 21.42 22.77
N LEU A 209 9.89 22.16 22.19
CA LEU A 209 10.58 21.74 20.98
C LEU A 209 11.31 20.41 21.20
N ALA A 210 12.11 20.30 22.27
CA ALA A 210 12.84 19.08 22.58
C ALA A 210 11.90 17.87 22.75
N GLY A 211 10.77 18.05 23.45
CA GLY A 211 9.74 17.03 23.63
C GLY A 211 9.07 16.63 22.30
N ARG A 212 8.77 17.60 21.44
CA ARG A 212 8.15 17.35 20.13
C ARG A 212 9.09 16.60 19.19
N LEU A 213 10.35 17.01 19.08
CA LEU A 213 11.35 16.31 18.28
C LEU A 213 11.57 14.88 18.77
N ALA A 214 11.53 14.65 20.09
CA ALA A 214 11.60 13.31 20.67
C ALA A 214 10.37 12.46 20.31
N ALA A 215 9.16 13.02 20.43
CA ALA A 215 7.92 12.33 20.05
C ALA A 215 7.88 12.00 18.54
N MET A 216 8.33 12.92 17.68
CA MET A 216 8.48 12.66 16.24
C MET A 216 9.48 11.54 15.97
N THR A 217 10.61 11.50 16.68
CA THR A 217 11.60 10.42 16.56
C THR A 217 10.94 9.07 16.89
N ILE A 218 10.20 8.99 18.00
CA ILE A 218 9.52 7.77 18.43
C ILE A 218 8.50 7.30 17.38
N LEU A 219 7.69 8.22 16.85
CA LEU A 219 6.71 7.86 15.81
C LEU A 219 7.39 7.39 14.52
N LEU A 220 8.51 8.01 14.12
CA LEU A 220 9.27 7.53 12.96
C LEU A 220 9.84 6.13 13.16
N GLU A 221 10.32 5.79 14.36
CA GLU A 221 10.78 4.43 14.68
C GLU A 221 9.63 3.42 14.54
N PHE A 222 8.44 3.75 15.05
CA PHE A 222 7.25 2.92 14.84
C PHE A 222 6.82 2.85 13.38
N THR A 223 6.92 3.95 12.63
CA THR A 223 6.68 3.95 11.18
C THR A 223 7.66 3.00 10.50
N ARG A 224 8.95 3.06 10.82
CA ARG A 224 9.97 2.17 10.25
C ARG A 224 9.72 0.70 10.56
N GLU A 225 9.33 0.39 11.79
CA GLU A 225 8.95 -0.95 12.21
C GLU A 225 7.71 -1.45 11.44
N SER A 226 6.68 -0.61 11.34
CA SER A 226 5.44 -0.93 10.60
C SER A 226 5.70 -1.11 9.11
N THR A 227 6.59 -0.29 8.52
CA THR A 227 7.02 -0.44 7.13
C THR A 227 7.78 -1.77 6.92
N GLY A 228 8.58 -2.20 7.89
CA GLY A 228 9.25 -3.51 7.82
C GLY A 228 8.27 -4.68 7.84
N HIS A 229 7.20 -4.59 8.63
CA HIS A 229 6.11 -5.58 8.59
C HIS A 229 5.40 -5.58 7.23
N LEU A 230 5.12 -4.39 6.67
CA LEU A 230 4.53 -4.25 5.34
C LEU A 230 5.45 -4.83 4.24
N GLU A 231 6.76 -4.63 4.33
CA GLU A 231 7.73 -5.21 3.40
C GLU A 231 7.66 -6.74 3.40
N SER A 232 7.71 -7.36 4.58
CA SER A 232 7.58 -8.82 4.73
C SER A 232 6.24 -9.32 4.19
N SER A 233 5.12 -8.68 4.54
CA SER A 233 3.80 -9.09 4.06
C SER A 233 3.64 -8.89 2.55
N THR A 234 4.32 -7.90 1.95
CA THR A 234 4.30 -7.67 0.50
C THR A 234 5.05 -8.78 -0.24
N LEU A 235 6.20 -9.21 0.30
CA LEU A 235 6.95 -10.37 -0.19
C LEU A 235 6.13 -11.66 -0.11
N ASP A 236 5.58 -11.95 1.07
CA ASP A 236 4.77 -13.16 1.31
C ASP A 236 3.55 -13.18 0.37
N LEU A 237 2.92 -12.03 0.13
CA LEU A 237 1.79 -11.89 -0.78
C LEU A 237 2.21 -12.16 -2.23
N SER A 238 3.31 -11.55 -2.69
CA SER A 238 3.82 -11.76 -4.04
C SER A 238 4.17 -13.24 -4.30
N GLU A 239 4.86 -13.91 -3.37
CA GLU A 239 5.22 -15.33 -3.49
C GLU A 239 3.99 -16.24 -3.50
N THR A 240 3.01 -15.97 -2.63
CA THR A 240 1.76 -16.73 -2.57
C THR A 240 0.96 -16.57 -3.85
N LEU A 241 0.85 -15.34 -4.37
CA LEU A 241 0.12 -15.06 -5.61
C LEU A 241 0.76 -15.74 -6.83
N ARG A 242 2.09 -15.73 -6.94
CA ARG A 242 2.81 -16.43 -8.02
C ARG A 242 2.54 -17.93 -7.97
N THR A 243 2.60 -18.53 -6.78
CA THR A 243 2.31 -19.95 -6.58
C THR A 243 0.89 -20.32 -7.01
N GLU A 244 -0.12 -19.52 -6.64
CA GLU A 244 -1.53 -19.76 -6.99
C GLU A 244 -1.86 -19.45 -8.46
N ALA A 245 -1.10 -18.55 -9.09
CA ALA A 245 -1.22 -18.19 -10.50
C ALA A 245 -0.48 -19.15 -11.45
N ASP A 246 0.27 -20.13 -10.94
CA ASP A 246 1.23 -20.97 -11.68
C ASP A 246 2.34 -20.15 -12.39
N LEU A 247 2.85 -19.08 -11.75
CA LEU A 247 3.90 -18.19 -12.24
C LEU A 247 5.28 -18.47 -11.63
#